data_AF-A0A093Z7L0-F1
#
_entry.id   AF-A0A093Z7L0-F1
#
_cell.length_a   1.000
_cell.length_b   1.000
_cell.length_c   1.000
_cell.angle_alpha   90.00
_cell.angle_beta   90.00
_cell.angle_gamma   90.00
#
_symmetry.space_group_name_H-M   'P 1'
#
loop_
_entity.id
_entity.type
_entity.pdbx_description
1 polymer ?
#
loop_
_entity_poly.entity_id
_entity_poly.type
_entity_poly.pdbx_seq_one_letter_code
_entity_poly.pdbx_strand_id
1 'polypeptide(L)'
;MTADIQPTYPLTKAQAEEIASLHEADTSELEGRLKDLSETCQSNCTTGFSKCTTHQNEMRKLYQTAYTAASSGRWTSYRPEEYTQDLKKMFDAQASIEKINGRVRKEKLQHIKDSQCTFGPGDHPTAKKIKMRAAELRGTATPQSDIDSYITEEEEKLLSALTSEEQEAQAEYDKSKSEDEKYSYLRTYACTSQPTDTPRDIELRQKWTKLFENKVPYSEILPVVEKDIADAKSNAQILENRLADLRNAQAANNKAKAAKEESKRKQADDAIRRCCSEGCGNVCELNGPNADLGCERCFALKEEGALQDYSWFCSPECAKTNAGSHNSRFHSA
;
A
#
# COMPACT_ATOMS: atom_id res chain seq x y z
N MET A 1 -8.83 -6.02 43.32
CA MET A 1 -9.16 -4.58 43.29
C MET A 1 -8.40 -3.99 42.12
N THR A 2 -8.97 -4.08 40.92
CA THR A 2 -8.48 -3.30 39.78
C THR A 2 -8.86 -1.87 40.08
N ALA A 3 -7.86 -0.98 40.22
CA ALA A 3 -8.15 0.44 40.15
C ALA A 3 -8.85 0.65 38.80
N ASP A 4 -10.11 1.11 38.81
CA ASP A 4 -10.75 1.62 37.60
C ASP A 4 -9.92 2.83 37.17
N ILE A 5 -8.93 2.59 36.33
CA ILE A 5 -8.15 3.64 35.71
C ILE A 5 -9.16 4.37 34.84
N GLN A 6 -9.41 5.63 35.20
CA GLN A 6 -10.30 6.48 34.44
C GLN A 6 -9.83 6.48 32.98
N PRO A 7 -10.71 6.17 32.01
CA PRO A 7 -10.32 6.12 30.61
C PRO A 7 -9.69 7.45 30.17
N THR A 8 -8.51 7.39 29.54
CA THR A 8 -7.78 8.57 29.07
C THR A 8 -7.80 8.65 27.55
N TYR A 9 -7.77 9.88 27.04
CA TYR A 9 -7.56 10.15 25.62
C TYR A 9 -6.14 9.70 25.17
N PRO A 10 -5.94 9.38 23.88
CA PRO A 10 -6.91 9.40 22.78
C PRO A 10 -7.91 8.23 22.83
N LEU A 11 -9.11 8.43 22.28
CA LEU A 11 -10.11 7.37 22.14
C LEU A 11 -9.81 6.51 20.91
N THR A 12 -10.11 5.21 20.98
CA THR A 12 -10.25 4.37 19.78
C THR A 12 -11.50 4.77 19.00
N LYS A 13 -11.55 4.44 17.70
CA LYS A 13 -12.71 4.74 16.86
C LYS A 13 -13.98 4.05 17.38
N ALA A 14 -13.89 2.76 17.70
CA ALA A 14 -15.00 2.02 18.31
C ALA A 14 -15.50 2.63 19.63
N GLN A 15 -14.61 3.16 20.48
CA GLN A 15 -15.03 3.89 21.70
C GLN A 15 -15.74 5.19 21.36
N ALA A 16 -15.23 5.98 20.40
CA ALA A 16 -15.85 7.23 19.99
C ALA A 16 -17.25 7.01 19.39
N GLU A 17 -17.41 5.98 18.55
CA GLU A 17 -18.70 5.57 17.97
C GLU A 17 -19.69 5.09 19.03
N GLU A 18 -19.25 4.26 19.99
CA GLU A 18 -20.08 3.82 21.12
C GLU A 18 -20.55 5.02 21.96
N ILE A 19 -19.65 5.95 22.29
CA ILE A 19 -19.98 7.17 23.04
C ILE A 19 -21.00 8.01 22.27
N ALA A 20 -20.86 8.16 20.96
CA ALA A 20 -21.79 8.91 20.13
C ALA A 20 -23.17 8.27 20.11
N SER A 21 -23.24 6.95 19.91
CA SER A 21 -24.49 6.19 19.91
C SER A 21 -25.20 6.24 21.26
N LEU A 22 -24.47 6.04 22.37
CA LEU A 22 -25.03 6.16 23.72
C LEU A 22 -25.52 7.59 23.99
N HIS A 23 -24.80 8.60 23.52
CA HIS A 23 -25.21 9.99 23.70
C HIS A 23 -26.51 10.31 22.96
N GLU A 24 -26.69 9.81 21.73
CA GLU A 24 -27.92 9.98 20.95
C GLU A 24 -29.10 9.29 21.65
N ALA A 25 -28.91 8.06 22.13
CA ALA A 25 -29.91 7.32 22.89
C ALA A 25 -30.30 8.03 24.20
N ASP A 26 -29.31 8.46 24.98
CA ASP A 26 -29.53 9.18 26.26
C ASP A 26 -30.26 10.51 26.04
N THR A 27 -29.94 11.22 24.96
CA THR A 27 -30.58 12.49 24.61
C THR A 27 -32.03 12.26 24.22
N SER A 28 -32.28 11.26 23.37
CA SER A 28 -33.63 10.88 22.95
C SER A 28 -34.49 10.44 24.14
N GLU A 29 -33.93 9.65 25.07
CA GLU A 29 -34.63 9.25 26.29
C GLU A 29 -34.97 10.47 27.17
N LEU A 30 -33.99 11.35 27.40
CA LEU A 30 -34.20 12.56 28.21
C LEU A 30 -35.29 13.46 27.61
N GLU A 31 -35.22 13.73 26.30
CA GLU A 31 -36.19 14.55 25.60
C GLU A 31 -37.60 13.94 25.64
N GLY A 32 -37.72 12.63 25.43
CA GLY A 32 -38.99 11.91 25.56
C GLY A 32 -39.58 12.06 26.97
N ARG A 33 -38.78 11.80 28.01
CA ARG A 33 -39.24 11.92 29.40
C ARG A 33 -39.60 13.35 29.78
N LEU A 34 -38.85 14.35 29.29
CA LEU A 34 -39.16 15.76 29.52
C LEU A 34 -40.47 16.17 28.84
N LYS A 35 -40.72 15.66 27.63
CA LYS A 35 -41.97 15.89 26.89
C LYS A 35 -43.16 15.27 27.64
N ASP A 36 -43.07 13.99 28.00
CA ASP A 36 -44.13 13.28 28.74
C ASP A 36 -44.45 13.99 30.06
N LEU A 37 -43.42 14.48 30.76
CA LEU A 37 -43.57 15.22 32.01
C LEU A 37 -44.31 16.55 31.80
N SER A 38 -44.00 17.26 30.72
CA SER A 38 -44.68 18.51 30.35
C SER A 38 -46.14 18.27 30.00
N GLU A 39 -46.45 17.26 29.18
CA GLU A 39 -47.81 16.90 28.76
C GLU A 39 -48.67 16.41 29.94
N THR A 40 -48.08 15.60 30.83
CA THR A 40 -48.72 15.14 32.07
C THR A 40 -49.07 16.33 32.97
N CYS A 41 -48.15 17.28 33.12
CA CYS A 41 -48.40 18.47 33.92
C CYS A 41 -49.49 19.36 33.30
N GLN A 42 -49.52 19.54 31.98
CA GLN A 42 -50.55 20.34 31.31
C GLN A 42 -51.94 19.73 31.50
N SER A 43 -52.04 18.41 31.52
CA SER A 43 -53.31 17.69 31.68
C SER A 43 -53.81 17.68 33.14
N ASN A 44 -52.89 17.63 34.11
CA ASN A 44 -53.22 17.33 35.51
C ASN A 44 -52.97 18.50 36.49
N CYS A 45 -52.38 19.61 36.05
CA CYS A 45 -52.06 20.74 36.93
C CYS A 45 -52.59 22.08 36.39
N THR A 46 -53.23 22.84 37.27
CA THR A 46 -53.85 24.14 36.95
C THR A 46 -52.86 25.30 36.82
N THR A 47 -51.66 25.18 37.39
CA THR A 47 -50.67 26.27 37.44
C THR A 47 -49.79 26.37 36.19
N GLY A 48 -49.85 25.36 35.31
CA GLY A 48 -48.92 25.18 34.19
C GLY A 48 -47.52 24.70 34.63
N PHE A 49 -46.74 24.18 33.68
CA PHE A 49 -45.48 23.48 33.96
C PHE A 49 -44.43 24.36 34.66
N SER A 50 -44.30 25.62 34.26
CA SER A 50 -43.29 26.54 34.83
C SER A 50 -43.53 26.90 36.30
N LYS A 51 -44.78 26.80 36.78
CA LYS A 51 -45.16 27.11 38.17
C LYS A 51 -45.46 25.85 39.00
N CYS A 52 -45.47 24.67 38.39
CA CYS A 52 -45.73 23.41 39.09
C CYS A 52 -44.46 22.90 39.77
N THR A 53 -44.31 23.13 41.07
CA THR A 53 -43.12 22.72 41.85
C THR A 53 -42.82 21.23 41.73
N THR A 54 -43.85 20.36 41.73
CA THR A 54 -43.67 18.90 41.63
C THR A 54 -42.99 18.51 40.31
N HIS A 55 -43.54 18.94 39.17
CA HIS A 55 -42.98 18.60 37.86
C HIS A 55 -41.68 19.35 37.57
N GLN A 56 -41.46 20.56 38.11
CA GLN A 56 -40.15 21.24 38.05
C GLN A 56 -39.06 20.45 38.79
N ASN A 57 -39.38 19.89 39.97
CA ASN A 57 -38.43 19.05 40.71
C ASN A 57 -38.16 17.73 40.00
N GLU A 58 -39.16 17.14 39.35
CA GLU A 58 -38.99 15.93 38.56
C GLU A 58 -38.16 16.17 37.30
N MET A 59 -38.41 17.27 36.58
CA MET A 59 -37.58 17.72 35.46
C MET A 59 -36.12 17.85 35.89
N ARG A 60 -35.88 18.46 37.07
CA ARG A 60 -34.54 18.63 37.63
C ARG A 60 -33.87 17.27 37.92
N LYS A 61 -34.61 16.30 38.46
CA LYS A 61 -34.12 14.92 38.68
C LYS A 61 -33.79 14.20 37.37
N LEU A 62 -34.56 14.42 36.31
CA LEU A 62 -34.27 13.86 34.98
C LEU A 62 -32.92 14.39 34.46
N TYR A 63 -32.71 15.71 34.50
CA TYR A 63 -31.42 16.31 34.13
C TYR A 63 -30.27 15.82 35.01
N GLN A 64 -30.48 15.72 36.33
CA GLN A 64 -29.45 15.24 37.25
C GLN A 64 -29.02 13.81 36.90
N THR A 65 -29.99 12.92 36.68
CA THR A 65 -29.73 11.54 36.26
C THR A 65 -28.97 11.52 34.93
N ALA A 66 -29.43 12.25 33.92
CA ALA A 66 -28.81 12.26 32.60
C ALA A 66 -27.35 12.75 32.62
N TYR A 67 -27.02 13.74 33.45
CA TYR A 67 -25.70 14.36 33.46
C TYR A 67 -24.70 13.76 34.46
N THR A 68 -25.18 13.02 35.46
CA THR A 68 -24.32 12.51 36.55
C THR A 68 -24.37 11.00 36.73
N ALA A 69 -25.24 10.27 36.02
CA ALA A 69 -25.25 8.82 36.07
C ALA A 69 -23.91 8.25 35.59
N ALA A 70 -23.29 7.42 36.44
CA ALA A 70 -22.11 6.67 36.09
C ALA A 70 -22.51 5.48 35.22
N SER A 71 -22.05 5.43 33.99
CA SER A 71 -22.11 4.23 33.18
C SER A 71 -20.90 4.15 32.26
N SER A 72 -20.45 2.91 32.03
CA SER A 72 -19.40 2.64 31.05
C SER A 72 -19.81 3.15 29.67
N GLY A 73 -18.85 3.64 28.89
CA GLY A 73 -19.08 4.10 27.52
C GLY A 73 -19.75 5.47 27.37
N ARG A 74 -20.27 6.10 28.44
CA ARG A 74 -20.78 7.48 28.33
C ARG A 74 -19.64 8.47 28.28
N TRP A 75 -19.80 9.56 27.52
CA TRP A 75 -18.79 10.62 27.44
C TRP A 75 -18.43 11.23 28.81
N THR A 76 -19.37 11.22 29.76
CA THR A 76 -19.17 11.70 31.14
C THR A 76 -18.18 10.84 31.92
N SER A 77 -18.03 9.55 31.60
CA SER A 77 -17.05 8.66 32.25
C SER A 77 -15.60 9.01 31.89
N TYR A 78 -15.39 9.74 30.80
CA TYR A 78 -14.10 10.26 30.36
C TYR A 78 -13.81 11.66 30.90
N ARG A 79 -14.68 12.21 31.76
CA ARG A 79 -14.48 13.53 32.38
C ARG A 79 -13.97 13.40 33.81
N PRO A 80 -13.04 14.25 34.24
CA PRO A 80 -12.52 14.21 35.60
C PRO A 80 -13.64 14.18 36.65
N GLU A 81 -13.43 13.50 37.77
CA GLU A 81 -14.43 13.35 38.83
C GLU A 81 -14.98 14.71 39.30
N GLU A 82 -14.18 15.77 39.20
CA GLU A 82 -14.56 17.16 39.48
C GLU A 82 -15.79 17.60 38.66
N TYR A 83 -15.94 17.15 37.42
CA TYR A 83 -17.13 17.46 36.60
C TYR A 83 -18.41 16.98 37.27
N THR A 84 -18.43 15.71 37.67
CA THR A 84 -19.61 15.08 38.30
C THR A 84 -19.88 15.71 39.66
N GLN A 85 -18.83 16.00 40.44
CA GLN A 85 -18.97 16.67 41.74
C GLN A 85 -19.49 18.09 41.61
N ASP A 86 -19.00 18.87 40.65
CA ASP A 86 -19.46 20.23 40.40
C ASP A 86 -20.92 20.26 39.97
N LEU A 87 -21.34 19.34 39.09
CA LEU A 87 -22.74 19.23 38.70
C LEU A 87 -23.63 18.87 39.90
N LYS A 88 -23.24 17.89 40.73
CA LYS A 88 -23.97 17.56 41.96
C LYS A 88 -24.16 18.80 42.85
N LYS A 89 -23.08 19.56 43.10
CA LYS A 89 -23.15 20.83 43.85
C LYS A 89 -24.11 21.84 43.21
N MET A 90 -24.12 21.96 41.88
CA MET A 90 -25.05 22.87 41.18
C MET A 90 -26.52 22.42 41.32
N PHE A 91 -26.77 21.10 41.26
CA PHE A 91 -28.10 20.54 41.50
C PHE A 91 -28.56 20.80 42.94
N ASP A 92 -27.71 20.50 43.92
CA ASP A 92 -27.97 20.68 45.35
C ASP A 92 -28.20 22.15 45.73
N ALA A 93 -27.41 23.05 45.16
CA ALA A 93 -27.55 24.51 45.34
C ALA A 93 -28.74 25.12 44.58
N GLN A 94 -29.59 24.29 43.95
CA GLN A 94 -30.76 24.75 43.20
C GLN A 94 -30.42 25.77 42.07
N ALA A 95 -29.24 25.66 41.44
CA ALA A 95 -28.87 26.48 40.28
C ALA A 95 -29.88 26.35 39.13
N SER A 96 -30.08 27.39 38.31
CA SER A 96 -30.99 27.28 37.16
C SER A 96 -30.57 26.17 36.20
N ILE A 97 -31.55 25.51 35.58
CA ILE A 97 -31.29 24.46 34.57
C ILE A 97 -30.47 25.02 33.40
N GLU A 98 -30.69 26.27 33.01
CA GLU A 98 -29.90 26.93 31.97
C GLU A 98 -28.41 27.00 32.32
N LYS A 99 -28.08 27.36 33.58
CA LYS A 99 -26.70 27.41 34.05
C LYS A 99 -26.06 26.01 34.07
N ILE A 100 -26.82 24.99 34.47
CA ILE A 100 -26.38 23.59 34.45
C ILE A 100 -26.12 23.15 33.01
N ASN A 101 -27.06 23.39 32.09
CA ASN A 101 -26.92 23.06 30.68
C ASN A 101 -25.71 23.78 30.04
N GLY A 102 -25.45 25.04 30.42
CA GLY A 102 -24.26 25.77 29.99
C GLY A 102 -22.95 25.10 30.44
N ARG A 103 -22.88 24.64 31.70
CA ARG A 103 -21.73 23.89 32.23
C ARG A 103 -21.52 22.56 31.50
N VAL A 104 -22.59 21.82 31.23
CA VAL A 104 -22.58 20.54 30.50
C VAL A 104 -22.12 20.74 29.06
N ARG A 105 -22.69 21.72 28.34
CA ARG A 105 -22.30 22.05 26.96
C ARG A 105 -20.82 22.38 26.86
N LYS A 106 -20.29 23.18 27.79
CA LYS A 106 -18.86 23.50 27.84
C LYS A 106 -17.99 22.25 28.02
N GLU A 107 -18.38 21.35 28.93
CA GLU A 107 -17.63 20.11 29.13
C GLU A 107 -17.73 19.18 27.91
N LYS A 108 -18.90 19.08 27.30
CA LYS A 108 -19.12 18.26 26.11
C LYS A 108 -18.27 18.74 24.94
N LEU A 109 -18.17 20.06 24.74
CA LEU A 109 -17.26 20.63 23.74
C LEU A 109 -15.79 20.29 24.04
N GLN A 110 -15.39 20.35 25.31
CA GLN A 110 -14.05 19.92 25.71
C GLN A 110 -13.83 18.42 25.45
N HIS A 111 -14.82 17.57 25.75
CA HIS A 111 -14.76 16.13 25.44
C HIS A 111 -14.58 15.88 23.94
N ILE A 112 -15.33 16.58 23.09
CA ILE A 112 -15.24 16.48 21.63
C ILE A 112 -13.84 16.89 21.17
N LYS A 113 -13.33 18.01 21.68
CA LYS A 113 -11.95 18.48 21.39
C LYS A 113 -10.91 17.44 21.81
N ASP A 114 -11.00 16.92 23.03
CA ASP A 114 -10.05 15.94 23.55
C ASP A 114 -10.11 14.63 22.74
N SER A 115 -11.31 14.21 22.33
CA SER A 115 -11.54 13.02 21.49
C SER A 115 -10.87 13.14 20.12
N GLN A 116 -11.13 14.24 19.41
CA GLN A 116 -10.69 14.41 18.03
C GLN A 116 -9.27 14.96 17.87
N CYS A 117 -8.75 15.68 18.88
CA CYS A 117 -7.48 16.40 18.73
C CYS A 117 -6.33 15.80 19.55
N THR A 118 -6.60 14.88 20.47
CA THR A 118 -5.52 14.20 21.21
C THR A 118 -4.88 13.15 20.30
N PHE A 119 -3.54 13.17 20.23
CA PHE A 119 -2.76 12.18 19.50
C PHE A 119 -1.92 11.34 20.47
N GLY A 120 -1.82 10.05 20.16
CA GLY A 120 -0.98 9.09 20.86
C GLY A 120 0.39 8.92 20.19
N PRO A 121 1.31 8.20 20.85
CA PRO A 121 2.65 7.94 20.32
C PRO A 121 2.66 7.07 19.05
N GLY A 122 1.58 6.31 18.79
CA GLY A 122 1.43 5.45 17.61
C GLY A 122 0.66 6.08 16.44
N ASP A 123 0.22 7.34 16.55
CA ASP A 123 -0.50 8.00 15.44
C ASP A 123 0.40 8.24 14.23
N HIS A 124 -0.12 7.94 13.03
CA HIS A 124 0.57 8.21 11.77
C HIS A 124 0.90 9.72 11.65
N PRO A 125 2.06 10.12 11.08
CA PRO A 125 2.45 11.53 10.99
C PRO A 125 1.41 12.44 10.33
N THR A 126 0.68 11.96 9.33
CA THR A 126 -0.40 12.71 8.70
C THR A 126 -1.60 12.87 9.62
N ALA A 127 -2.03 11.81 10.31
CA ALA A 127 -3.11 11.88 11.30
C ALA A 127 -2.78 12.86 12.42
N LYS A 128 -1.53 12.85 12.91
CA LYS A 128 -1.05 13.82 13.90
C LYS A 128 -1.15 15.27 13.41
N LYS A 129 -0.77 15.54 12.15
CA LYS A 129 -0.90 16.90 11.56
C LYS A 129 -2.36 17.34 11.46
N ILE A 130 -3.27 16.44 11.06
CA ILE A 130 -4.72 16.72 10.98
C ILE A 130 -5.25 17.06 12.38
N LYS A 131 -4.95 16.22 13.39
CA LYS A 131 -5.36 16.43 14.79
C LYS A 131 -4.83 17.76 15.36
N MET A 132 -3.57 18.11 15.07
CA MET A 132 -2.99 19.39 15.48
C MET A 132 -3.72 20.58 14.83
N ARG A 133 -3.96 20.52 13.51
CA ARG A 133 -4.69 21.58 12.80
C ARG A 133 -6.13 21.71 13.29
N ALA A 134 -6.80 20.60 13.57
CA ALA A 134 -8.13 20.62 14.18
C ALA A 134 -8.12 21.30 15.57
N ALA A 135 -7.11 21.01 16.41
CA ALA A 135 -6.94 21.68 17.69
C ALA A 135 -6.74 23.20 17.55
N GLU A 136 -5.97 23.63 16.55
CA GLU A 136 -5.76 25.05 16.23
C GLU A 136 -7.06 25.73 15.80
N LEU A 137 -7.81 25.13 14.87
CA LEU A 137 -9.10 25.66 14.40
C LEU A 137 -10.14 25.76 15.53
N ARG A 138 -10.13 24.84 16.49
CA ARG A 138 -10.98 24.92 17.69
C ARG A 138 -10.65 26.08 18.63
N GLY A 139 -9.49 26.72 18.45
CA GLY A 139 -9.09 27.94 19.16
C GLY A 139 -9.53 29.23 18.47
N THR A 140 -10.19 29.17 17.30
CA THR A 140 -10.60 30.33 16.51
C THR A 140 -12.13 30.49 16.48
N ALA A 141 -12.62 31.44 15.68
CA ALA A 141 -14.05 31.62 15.42
C ALA A 141 -14.63 30.65 14.37
N THR A 142 -13.87 29.64 13.94
CA THR A 142 -14.33 28.66 12.95
C THR A 142 -15.52 27.85 13.49
N PRO A 143 -16.62 27.71 12.73
CA PRO A 143 -17.76 26.88 13.13
C PRO A 143 -17.37 25.43 13.42
N GLN A 144 -17.99 24.85 14.45
CA GLN A 144 -17.77 23.44 14.83
C GLN A 144 -18.01 22.47 13.65
N SER A 145 -19.07 22.70 12.88
CA SER A 145 -19.42 21.91 11.69
C SER A 145 -18.28 21.84 10.68
N ASP A 146 -17.64 22.98 10.43
CA ASP A 146 -16.61 23.10 9.39
C ASP A 146 -15.33 22.36 9.82
N ILE A 147 -15.04 22.37 11.12
CA ILE A 147 -13.92 21.62 11.70
C ILE A 147 -14.21 20.11 11.61
N ASP A 148 -15.44 19.69 11.92
CA ASP A 148 -15.83 18.29 11.85
C ASP A 148 -15.83 17.78 10.40
N SER A 149 -16.29 18.59 9.44
CA SER A 149 -16.17 18.32 8.00
C SER A 149 -14.72 18.20 7.55
N TYR A 150 -13.85 19.13 7.96
CA TYR A 150 -12.42 19.06 7.67
C TYR A 150 -11.78 17.75 8.14
N ILE A 151 -12.06 17.33 9.38
CA ILE A 151 -11.54 16.06 9.92
C ILE A 151 -12.02 14.88 9.06
N THR A 152 -13.32 14.84 8.76
CA THR A 152 -13.95 13.75 7.99
C THR A 152 -13.35 13.65 6.58
N GLU A 153 -13.21 14.79 5.89
CA GLU A 153 -12.62 14.84 4.55
C GLU A 153 -11.17 14.38 4.52
N GLU A 154 -10.36 14.75 5.52
CA GLU A 154 -8.96 14.34 5.58
C GLU A 154 -8.79 12.86 5.94
N GLU A 155 -9.67 12.32 6.80
CA GLU A 155 -9.72 10.89 7.08
C GLU A 155 -10.13 10.09 5.84
N GLU A 156 -11.11 10.56 5.07
CA GLU A 156 -11.53 9.93 3.82
C GLU A 156 -10.42 9.96 2.74
N LYS A 157 -9.66 11.06 2.66
CA LYS A 157 -8.47 11.13 1.78
C LYS A 157 -7.41 10.10 2.15
N LEU A 158 -7.20 9.86 3.45
CA LEU A 158 -6.25 8.83 3.91
C LEU A 158 -6.75 7.44 3.57
N LEU A 159 -8.03 7.15 3.79
CA LEU A 159 -8.64 5.85 3.49
C LEU A 159 -8.66 5.56 1.98
N SER A 160 -9.00 6.54 1.15
CA SER A 160 -9.05 6.40 -0.31
C SER A 160 -7.68 6.20 -0.96
N ALA A 161 -6.58 6.52 -0.26
CA ALA A 161 -5.23 6.23 -0.72
C ALA A 161 -4.82 4.76 -0.53
N LEU A 162 -5.56 4.00 0.27
CA LEU A 162 -5.33 2.58 0.53
C LEU A 162 -5.93 1.70 -0.58
N THR A 163 -5.33 0.53 -0.80
CA THR A 163 -5.93 -0.54 -1.61
C THR A 163 -7.19 -1.10 -0.93
N SER A 164 -8.05 -1.79 -1.67
CA SER A 164 -9.28 -2.38 -1.10
C SER A 164 -9.00 -3.34 0.05
N GLU A 165 -7.95 -4.16 -0.05
CA GLU A 165 -7.53 -5.07 1.03
C GLU A 165 -7.06 -4.31 2.28
N GLU A 166 -6.30 -3.23 2.10
CA GLU A 166 -5.85 -2.38 3.20
C GLU A 166 -7.02 -1.61 3.84
N GLN A 167 -8.03 -1.21 3.07
CA GLN A 167 -9.25 -0.59 3.60
C GLN A 167 -10.05 -1.58 4.46
N GLU A 168 -10.20 -2.83 4.01
CA GLU A 168 -10.84 -3.89 4.79
C GLU A 168 -10.07 -4.16 6.10
N ALA A 169 -8.74 -4.20 6.01
CA ALA A 169 -7.90 -4.39 7.18
C ALA A 169 -8.01 -3.22 8.18
N GLN A 170 -8.03 -1.99 7.69
CA GLN A 170 -8.24 -0.80 8.51
C GLN A 170 -9.63 -0.82 9.16
N ALA A 171 -10.67 -1.22 8.44
CA ALA A 171 -12.03 -1.32 8.97
C ALA A 171 -12.16 -2.37 10.08
N GLU A 172 -11.46 -3.49 9.99
CA GLU A 172 -11.44 -4.49 11.06
C GLU A 172 -10.60 -4.02 12.26
N TYR A 173 -9.46 -3.37 12.02
CA TYR A 173 -8.67 -2.73 13.07
C TYR A 173 -9.49 -1.71 13.87
N ASP A 174 -10.30 -0.90 13.17
CA ASP A 174 -11.14 0.16 13.75
C ASP A 174 -12.23 -0.36 14.69
N LYS A 175 -12.63 -1.64 14.61
CA LYS A 175 -13.62 -2.26 15.52
C LYS A 175 -13.08 -2.51 16.92
N SER A 176 -11.76 -2.50 17.10
CA SER A 176 -11.12 -2.81 18.38
C SER A 176 -11.32 -1.67 19.38
N LYS A 177 -11.71 -2.01 20.61
CA LYS A 177 -11.95 -1.04 21.71
C LYS A 177 -10.77 -0.95 22.67
N SER A 178 -9.79 -1.84 22.54
CA SER A 178 -8.61 -1.90 23.40
C SER A 178 -7.32 -2.08 22.59
N GLU A 179 -6.19 -1.70 23.20
CA GLU A 179 -4.87 -1.92 22.60
C GLU A 179 -4.56 -3.43 22.48
N ASP A 180 -5.02 -4.26 23.42
CA ASP A 180 -4.82 -5.72 23.35
C ASP A 180 -5.55 -6.36 22.15
N GLU A 181 -6.80 -5.94 21.89
CA GLU A 181 -7.57 -6.40 20.71
C GLU A 181 -6.90 -5.96 19.41
N LYS A 182 -6.50 -4.69 19.32
CA LYS A 182 -5.76 -4.16 18.17
C LYS A 182 -4.48 -4.95 17.93
N TYR A 183 -3.74 -5.24 19.00
CA TYR A 183 -2.48 -5.96 18.93
C TYR A 183 -2.67 -7.41 18.48
N SER A 184 -3.71 -8.07 18.98
CA SER A 184 -4.09 -9.43 18.54
C SER A 184 -4.50 -9.46 17.07
N TYR A 185 -5.27 -8.47 16.61
CA TYR A 185 -5.67 -8.32 15.22
C TYR A 185 -4.45 -8.11 14.31
N LEU A 186 -3.62 -7.11 14.62
CA LEU A 186 -2.41 -6.79 13.85
C LEU A 186 -1.43 -7.95 13.78
N ARG A 187 -1.23 -8.67 14.90
CA ARG A 187 -0.42 -9.90 14.91
C ARG A 187 -0.98 -10.89 13.89
N THR A 188 -2.27 -11.16 13.94
CA THR A 188 -2.91 -12.13 13.03
C THR A 188 -2.77 -11.66 11.58
N TYR A 189 -3.08 -10.40 11.29
CA TYR A 189 -3.01 -9.84 9.95
C TYR A 189 -1.59 -9.84 9.38
N ALA A 190 -0.60 -9.34 10.13
CA ALA A 190 0.77 -9.23 9.67
C ALA A 190 1.53 -10.57 9.66
N CYS A 191 1.17 -11.51 10.54
CA CYS A 191 1.98 -12.72 10.77
C CYS A 191 1.37 -14.01 10.23
N THR A 192 0.14 -14.00 9.71
CA THR A 192 -0.46 -15.21 9.11
C THR A 192 0.28 -15.57 7.83
N SER A 193 0.76 -16.82 7.76
CA SER A 193 1.40 -17.37 6.57
C SER A 193 0.42 -17.42 5.40
N GLN A 194 0.86 -16.95 4.24
CA GLN A 194 0.13 -17.05 3.00
C GLN A 194 0.67 -18.21 2.15
N PRO A 195 -0.18 -18.88 1.35
CA PRO A 195 0.26 -19.96 0.46
C PRO A 195 1.33 -19.53 -0.56
N THR A 196 1.39 -18.23 -0.86
CA THR A 196 2.32 -17.60 -1.80
C THR A 196 3.58 -17.06 -1.13
N ASP A 197 3.73 -17.19 0.18
CA ASP A 197 4.90 -16.69 0.90
C ASP A 197 6.17 -17.41 0.40
N THR A 198 7.20 -16.64 0.09
CA THR A 198 8.55 -17.18 -0.15
C THR A 198 9.19 -17.60 1.17
N PRO A 199 10.28 -18.40 1.16
CA PRO A 199 11.03 -18.70 2.37
C PRO A 199 11.46 -17.45 3.15
N ARG A 200 11.75 -16.35 2.44
CA ARG A 200 12.11 -15.07 3.05
C ARG A 200 10.92 -14.40 3.73
N ASP A 201 9.73 -14.47 3.13
CA ASP A 201 8.51 -13.92 3.73
C ASP A 201 8.16 -14.68 5.01
N ILE A 202 8.32 -16.00 5.02
CA ILE A 202 8.13 -16.84 6.21
C ILE A 202 9.09 -16.41 7.33
N GLU A 203 10.37 -16.21 7.02
CA GLU A 203 11.36 -15.71 8.01
C GLU A 203 10.97 -14.34 8.58
N LEU A 204 10.55 -13.40 7.73
CA LEU A 204 10.14 -12.06 8.15
C LEU A 204 8.88 -12.12 9.04
N ARG A 205 7.86 -12.88 8.65
CA ARG A 205 6.66 -13.07 9.48
C ARG A 205 6.98 -13.71 10.82
N GLN A 206 7.88 -14.69 10.88
CA GLN A 206 8.33 -15.27 12.15
C GLN A 206 9.07 -14.24 13.02
N LYS A 207 9.91 -13.39 12.41
CA LYS A 207 10.58 -12.28 13.10
C LYS A 207 9.55 -11.31 13.70
N TRP A 208 8.57 -10.88 12.91
CA TRP A 208 7.52 -9.97 13.38
C TRP A 208 6.63 -10.61 14.45
N THR A 209 6.28 -11.90 14.30
CA THR A 209 5.51 -12.66 15.30
C THR A 209 6.16 -12.59 16.66
N LYS A 210 7.50 -12.74 16.74
CA LYS A 210 8.24 -12.65 18.01
C LYS A 210 8.17 -11.26 18.63
N LEU A 211 8.18 -10.19 17.82
CA LEU A 211 7.99 -8.82 18.32
C LEU A 211 6.60 -8.68 18.95
N PHE A 212 5.58 -9.23 18.27
CA PHE A 212 4.24 -9.29 18.82
C PHE A 212 4.20 -10.09 20.14
N GLU A 213 4.70 -11.31 20.17
CA GLU A 213 4.72 -12.16 21.38
C GLU A 213 5.44 -11.54 22.57
N ASN A 214 6.48 -10.76 22.33
CA ASN A 214 7.24 -10.06 23.36
C ASN A 214 6.59 -8.76 23.87
N LYS A 215 5.36 -8.44 23.41
CA LYS A 215 4.63 -7.21 23.77
C LYS A 215 5.41 -5.92 23.48
N VAL A 216 6.20 -5.91 22.42
CA VAL A 216 6.92 -4.71 21.97
C VAL A 216 5.89 -3.65 21.55
N PRO A 217 6.04 -2.37 21.95
CA PRO A 217 5.08 -1.33 21.56
C PRO A 217 4.94 -1.22 20.04
N TYR A 218 3.71 -1.03 19.54
CA TYR A 218 3.45 -0.95 18.09
C TYR A 218 4.27 0.15 17.41
N SER A 219 4.48 1.29 18.08
CA SER A 219 5.33 2.38 17.61
C SER A 219 6.78 1.97 17.35
N GLU A 220 7.25 0.89 17.97
CA GLU A 220 8.58 0.31 17.76
C GLU A 220 8.57 -0.84 16.75
N ILE A 221 7.45 -1.56 16.62
CA ILE A 221 7.28 -2.62 15.62
C ILE A 221 7.18 -2.03 14.21
N LEU A 222 6.39 -0.97 14.03
CA LEU A 222 6.09 -0.41 12.71
C LEU A 222 7.35 -0.02 11.92
N PRO A 223 8.32 0.73 12.48
CA PRO A 223 9.54 1.09 11.74
C PRO A 223 10.39 -0.12 11.34
N VAL A 224 10.36 -1.19 12.14
CA VAL A 224 11.08 -2.44 11.84
C VAL A 224 10.43 -3.15 10.65
N VAL A 225 9.10 -3.27 10.66
CA VAL A 225 8.33 -3.88 9.56
C VAL A 225 8.50 -3.08 8.27
N GLU A 226 8.37 -1.76 8.32
CA GLU A 226 8.55 -0.87 7.16
C GLU A 226 9.95 -1.01 6.54
N LYS A 227 10.99 -1.05 7.39
CA LYS A 227 12.36 -1.25 6.94
C LYS A 227 12.53 -2.62 6.28
N ASP A 228 12.04 -3.69 6.92
CA ASP A 228 12.16 -5.04 6.38
C ASP A 228 11.47 -5.17 5.01
N ILE A 229 10.29 -4.55 4.85
CA ILE A 229 9.56 -4.49 3.57
C ILE A 229 10.34 -3.70 2.52
N ALA A 230 10.89 -2.54 2.89
CA ALA A 230 11.70 -1.72 1.99
C ALA A 230 12.96 -2.46 1.51
N ASP A 231 13.66 -3.12 2.43
CA ASP A 231 14.84 -3.93 2.13
C ASP A 231 14.47 -5.12 1.21
N ALA A 232 13.34 -5.78 1.45
CA ALA A 232 12.85 -6.87 0.60
C ALA A 232 12.52 -6.39 -0.83
N LYS A 233 11.81 -5.27 -0.96
CA LYS A 233 11.49 -4.64 -2.27
C LYS A 233 12.76 -4.23 -3.02
N SER A 234 13.73 -3.64 -2.32
CA SER A 234 15.01 -3.25 -2.91
C SER A 234 15.77 -4.47 -3.46
N ASN A 235 15.83 -5.55 -2.68
CA ASN A 235 16.48 -6.80 -3.10
C ASN A 235 15.78 -7.44 -4.31
N ALA A 236 14.44 -7.44 -4.33
CA ALA A 236 13.68 -7.93 -5.48
C ALA A 236 14.04 -7.17 -6.75
N GLN A 237 14.09 -5.83 -6.69
CA GLN A 237 14.47 -4.99 -7.83
C GLN A 237 15.90 -5.28 -8.32
N ILE A 238 16.86 -5.48 -7.40
CA ILE A 238 18.24 -5.84 -7.76
C ILE A 238 18.29 -7.18 -8.48
N LEU A 239 17.53 -8.17 -8.00
CA LEU A 239 17.46 -9.50 -8.60
C LEU A 239 16.80 -9.47 -9.98
N GLU A 240 15.74 -8.70 -10.16
CA GLU A 240 15.10 -8.49 -11.46
C GLU A 240 16.06 -7.86 -12.48
N ASN A 241 16.80 -6.83 -12.07
CA ASN A 241 17.80 -6.20 -12.93
C ASN A 241 18.90 -7.20 -13.34
N ARG A 242 19.41 -7.99 -12.38
CA ARG A 242 20.41 -9.05 -12.69
C ARG A 242 19.85 -10.13 -13.62
N LEU A 243 18.58 -10.51 -13.46
CA LEU A 243 17.92 -11.46 -14.36
C LEU A 243 17.80 -10.90 -15.78
N ALA A 244 17.48 -9.62 -15.92
CA ALA A 244 17.45 -8.95 -17.23
C ALA A 244 18.84 -8.95 -17.88
N ASP A 245 19.90 -8.63 -17.11
CA ASP A 245 21.28 -8.65 -17.60
C ASP A 245 21.72 -10.05 -18.05
N LEU A 246 21.41 -11.09 -17.25
CA LEU A 246 21.73 -12.47 -17.60
C LEU A 246 20.99 -12.93 -18.86
N ARG A 247 19.72 -12.56 -19.04
CA ARG A 247 18.95 -12.85 -20.26
C ARG A 247 19.56 -12.16 -21.48
N ASN A 248 19.97 -10.90 -21.35
CA ASN A 248 20.62 -10.17 -22.42
C ASN A 248 21.99 -10.78 -22.79
N ALA A 249 22.79 -11.15 -21.78
CA ALA A 249 24.07 -11.81 -21.99
C ALA A 249 23.90 -13.18 -22.66
N GLN A 250 22.89 -13.96 -22.26
CA GLN A 250 22.57 -15.25 -22.88
C GLN A 250 22.13 -15.07 -24.34
N ALA A 251 21.26 -14.09 -24.63
CA ALA A 251 20.84 -13.79 -25.99
C ALA A 251 22.01 -13.36 -26.89
N ALA A 252 22.91 -12.50 -26.38
CA ALA A 252 24.11 -12.10 -27.09
C ALA A 252 25.06 -13.27 -27.35
N ASN A 253 25.26 -14.16 -26.37
CA ASN A 253 26.08 -15.36 -26.52
C ASN A 253 25.50 -16.30 -27.59
N ASN A 254 24.18 -16.53 -27.58
CA ASN A 254 23.51 -17.34 -28.57
C ASN A 254 23.62 -16.73 -29.97
N LYS A 255 23.47 -15.41 -30.10
CA LYS A 255 23.68 -14.69 -31.37
C LYS A 255 25.13 -14.81 -31.86
N ALA A 256 26.11 -14.67 -30.98
CA ALA A 256 27.51 -14.82 -31.31
C ALA A 256 27.87 -16.26 -31.73
N LYS A 257 27.29 -17.27 -31.08
CA LYS A 257 27.42 -18.67 -31.48
C LYS A 257 26.80 -18.94 -32.85
N ALA A 258 25.59 -18.42 -33.10
CA ALA A 258 24.92 -18.54 -34.39
C ALA A 258 25.74 -17.87 -35.51
N ALA A 259 26.27 -16.67 -35.29
CA ALA A 259 27.12 -15.98 -36.26
C ALA A 259 28.44 -16.73 -36.53
N LYS A 260 29.07 -17.32 -35.50
CA LYS A 260 30.26 -18.17 -35.68
C LYS A 260 29.94 -19.42 -36.50
N GLU A 261 28.80 -20.05 -36.25
CA GLU A 261 28.38 -21.24 -37.00
C GLU A 261 28.02 -20.90 -38.45
N GLU A 262 27.34 -19.78 -38.70
CA GLU A 262 27.09 -19.28 -40.04
C GLU A 262 28.39 -18.94 -40.78
N SER A 263 29.36 -18.32 -40.10
CA SER A 263 30.68 -18.05 -40.67
C SER A 263 31.44 -19.33 -41.03
N LYS A 264 31.34 -20.40 -40.21
CA LYS A 264 31.93 -21.70 -40.53
C LYS A 264 31.26 -22.34 -41.74
N ARG A 265 29.93 -22.24 -41.85
CA ARG A 265 29.19 -22.74 -43.02
C ARG A 265 29.59 -22.00 -44.29
N LYS A 266 29.66 -20.66 -44.24
CA LYS A 266 30.15 -19.86 -45.39
C LYS A 266 31.57 -20.22 -45.80
N GLN A 267 32.49 -20.42 -44.83
CA GLN A 267 33.84 -20.88 -45.14
C GLN A 267 33.88 -22.29 -45.76
N ALA A 268 32.99 -23.19 -45.33
CA ALA A 268 32.86 -24.52 -45.92
C ALA A 268 32.28 -24.47 -47.35
N ASP A 269 31.28 -23.61 -47.59
CA ASP A 269 30.68 -23.39 -48.91
C ASP A 269 31.68 -22.72 -49.87
N ASP A 270 32.48 -21.75 -49.40
CA ASP A 270 33.52 -21.08 -50.20
C ASP A 270 34.69 -22.01 -50.59
N ALA A 271 34.89 -23.11 -49.85
CA ALA A 271 35.94 -24.11 -50.12
C ALA A 271 35.59 -25.10 -51.25
N ILE A 272 34.33 -25.06 -51.75
CA ILE A 272 33.75 -25.99 -52.72
C ILE A 272 33.35 -25.17 -53.96
N ARG A 273 34.11 -25.27 -55.05
CA ARG A 273 33.75 -24.61 -56.33
C ARG A 273 33.37 -25.63 -57.40
N ARG A 274 32.57 -25.27 -58.40
CA ARG A 274 32.23 -26.21 -59.49
C ARG A 274 33.31 -26.20 -60.57
N CYS A 275 33.59 -27.36 -61.14
CA CYS A 275 34.49 -27.49 -62.28
C CYS A 275 33.94 -26.72 -63.49
N CYS A 276 34.77 -25.88 -64.10
CA CYS A 276 34.42 -25.10 -65.29
C CYS A 276 34.41 -25.91 -66.59
N SER A 277 34.69 -27.21 -66.55
CA SER A 277 34.58 -28.09 -67.71
C SER A 277 33.11 -28.33 -68.09
N GLU A 278 32.73 -28.03 -69.33
CA GLU A 278 31.36 -28.27 -69.82
C GLU A 278 30.99 -29.75 -69.63
N GLY A 279 29.82 -30.00 -69.02
CA GLY A 279 29.30 -31.37 -68.81
C GLY A 279 29.94 -32.17 -67.66
N CYS A 280 30.95 -31.64 -66.95
CA CYS A 280 31.65 -32.39 -65.91
C CYS A 280 30.85 -32.54 -64.61
N GLY A 281 30.18 -31.48 -64.15
CA GLY A 281 29.33 -31.51 -62.94
C GLY A 281 30.05 -31.70 -61.59
N ASN A 282 31.34 -32.04 -61.60
CA ASN A 282 32.14 -32.28 -60.41
C ASN A 282 32.53 -31.00 -59.66
N VAL A 283 32.82 -31.15 -58.37
CA VAL A 283 33.27 -30.09 -57.48
C VAL A 283 34.81 -30.08 -57.40
N CYS A 284 35.39 -28.90 -57.45
CA CYS A 284 36.77 -28.57 -57.12
C CYS A 284 36.91 -28.34 -55.61
N GLU A 285 37.68 -29.18 -54.95
CA GLU A 285 38.11 -28.95 -53.56
C GLU A 285 39.33 -28.02 -53.57
N LEU A 286 39.16 -26.79 -53.08
CA LEU A 286 40.21 -25.76 -53.08
C LEU A 286 41.34 -26.01 -52.06
N ASN A 287 41.20 -27.02 -51.20
CA ASN A 287 42.21 -27.41 -50.21
C ASN A 287 42.82 -28.80 -50.50
N GLY A 288 42.54 -29.38 -51.67
CA GLY A 288 43.04 -30.70 -52.08
C GLY A 288 44.29 -30.64 -52.96
N PRO A 289 44.86 -31.78 -53.39
CA PRO A 289 46.05 -31.84 -54.25
C PRO A 289 45.87 -31.21 -55.64
N ASN A 290 44.62 -30.91 -56.02
CA ASN A 290 44.25 -30.24 -57.27
C ASN A 290 43.85 -28.76 -57.05
N ALA A 291 44.14 -28.20 -55.86
CA ALA A 291 43.80 -26.84 -55.48
C ALA A 291 44.36 -25.78 -56.43
N ASP A 292 45.48 -26.04 -57.11
CA ASP A 292 46.13 -25.07 -58.00
C ASP A 292 45.70 -25.19 -59.48
N LEU A 293 44.74 -26.07 -59.80
CA LEU A 293 44.25 -26.28 -61.17
C LEU A 293 43.21 -25.21 -61.57
N GLY A 294 43.62 -23.94 -61.57
CA GLY A 294 42.83 -22.82 -62.09
C GLY A 294 43.39 -22.23 -63.38
N CYS A 295 42.62 -21.36 -64.04
CA CYS A 295 43.12 -20.64 -65.21
C CYS A 295 44.06 -19.50 -64.79
N GLU A 296 45.35 -19.59 -65.12
CA GLU A 296 46.36 -18.55 -64.83
C GLU A 296 45.96 -17.14 -65.30
N ARG A 297 45.23 -17.05 -66.42
CA ARG A 297 44.75 -15.77 -66.95
C ARG A 297 43.57 -15.19 -66.16
N CYS A 298 42.70 -16.04 -65.60
CA CYS A 298 41.71 -15.60 -64.60
C CYS A 298 42.38 -15.11 -63.33
N PHE A 299 43.49 -15.72 -62.91
CA PHE A 299 44.24 -15.27 -61.73
C PHE A 299 44.83 -13.88 -61.93
N ALA A 300 45.53 -13.66 -63.05
CA ALA A 300 46.11 -12.37 -63.39
C ALA A 300 45.06 -11.24 -63.48
N LEU A 301 43.95 -11.48 -64.19
CA LEU A 301 42.88 -10.47 -64.35
C LEU A 301 42.14 -10.14 -63.05
N LYS A 302 42.10 -11.06 -62.08
CA LYS A 302 41.51 -10.79 -60.77
C LYS A 302 42.45 -9.98 -59.86
N GLU A 303 43.77 -10.21 -59.92
CA GLU A 303 44.74 -9.35 -59.23
C GLU A 303 44.70 -7.91 -59.74
N GLU A 304 44.38 -7.71 -61.03
CA GLU A 304 44.15 -6.40 -61.65
C GLU A 304 42.75 -5.80 -61.37
N GLY A 305 41.89 -6.52 -60.64
CA GLY A 305 40.54 -6.08 -60.26
C GLY A 305 39.48 -6.15 -61.37
N ALA A 306 39.82 -6.76 -62.52
CA ALA A 306 38.95 -6.80 -63.71
C ALA A 306 37.95 -7.98 -63.72
N LEU A 307 38.10 -8.97 -62.82
CA LEU A 307 37.23 -10.15 -62.76
C LEU A 307 36.68 -10.39 -61.35
N GLN A 308 35.38 -10.70 -61.25
CA GLN A 308 34.73 -11.03 -59.98
C GLN A 308 35.08 -12.45 -59.48
N ASP A 309 35.28 -13.42 -60.38
CA ASP A 309 35.48 -14.83 -60.00
C ASP A 309 36.54 -15.59 -60.80
N TYR A 310 37.19 -16.55 -60.12
CA TYR A 310 38.17 -17.46 -60.70
C TYR A 310 37.48 -18.70 -61.31
N SER A 311 38.01 -19.20 -62.43
CA SER A 311 37.61 -20.48 -63.02
C SER A 311 38.54 -21.61 -62.59
N TRP A 312 37.96 -22.71 -62.10
CA TRP A 312 38.66 -23.85 -61.50
C TRP A 312 38.33 -25.16 -62.22
N PHE A 313 39.26 -26.11 -62.20
CA PHE A 313 39.10 -27.44 -62.78
C PHE A 313 39.29 -28.53 -61.72
N CYS A 314 38.44 -29.56 -61.73
CA CYS A 314 38.49 -30.61 -60.71
C CYS A 314 39.62 -31.64 -60.96
N SER A 315 40.18 -31.66 -62.16
CA SER A 315 41.28 -32.55 -62.54
C SER A 315 42.12 -31.96 -63.68
N PRO A 316 43.38 -32.42 -63.86
CA PRO A 316 44.24 -31.98 -64.96
C PRO A 316 43.66 -32.29 -66.35
N GLU A 317 42.85 -33.34 -66.47
CA GLU A 317 42.18 -33.72 -67.72
C GLU A 317 41.09 -32.71 -68.10
N CYS A 318 40.30 -32.25 -67.13
CA CYS A 318 39.31 -31.19 -67.34
C CYS A 318 39.97 -29.86 -67.71
N ALA A 319 41.10 -29.54 -67.07
CA ALA A 319 41.88 -28.35 -67.41
C ALA A 319 42.39 -28.42 -68.87
N LYS A 320 42.98 -29.54 -69.29
CA LYS A 320 43.50 -29.73 -70.66
C LYS A 320 42.40 -29.71 -71.73
N THR A 321 41.29 -30.41 -71.46
CA THR A 321 40.20 -30.56 -72.45
C THR A 321 39.45 -29.26 -72.66
N ASN A 322 39.32 -28.44 -71.61
CA ASN A 322 38.53 -27.21 -71.67
C ASN A 322 39.36 -25.91 -71.73
N ALA A 323 40.69 -25.96 -71.67
CA ALA A 323 41.56 -24.78 -71.75
C ALA A 323 41.29 -23.91 -72.99
N GLY A 324 41.12 -24.53 -74.16
CA GLY A 324 40.84 -23.81 -75.41
C GLY A 324 39.46 -23.15 -75.45
N SER A 325 38.42 -23.85 -74.99
CA SER A 325 37.03 -23.36 -74.94
C SER A 325 36.83 -22.30 -73.85
N HIS A 326 37.49 -22.45 -72.70
CA HIS A 326 37.47 -21.46 -71.63
C HIS A 326 38.20 -20.17 -72.04
N ASN A 327 39.40 -20.27 -72.62
CA ASN A 327 40.15 -19.10 -73.09
C ASN A 327 39.41 -18.35 -74.19
N SER A 328 38.72 -19.04 -75.11
CA SER A 328 37.94 -18.38 -76.15
C SER A 328 36.67 -17.68 -75.63
N ARG A 329 36.05 -18.20 -74.57
CA ARG A 329 34.80 -17.63 -74.03
C ARG A 329 35.00 -16.51 -73.01
N PHE A 330 36.07 -16.58 -72.21
CA PHE A 330 36.26 -15.69 -71.07
C PHE A 330 37.49 -14.78 -71.17
N HIS A 331 38.38 -15.05 -72.13
CA HIS A 331 39.67 -14.34 -72.27
C HIS A 331 39.98 -13.91 -73.71
N SER A 332 39.02 -14.03 -74.63
CA SER A 332 39.09 -13.37 -75.94
C SER A 332 38.83 -11.89 -75.74
N ALA A 333 39.72 -11.05 -76.24
CA ALA A 333 39.55 -9.61 -76.24
C ALA A 333 38.30 -9.20 -77.04
#